data_AF-A0A7C3L021-F1
#
_entry.id   AF-A0A7C3L021-F1
#
_cell.length_a   1.000
_cell.length_b   1.000
_cell.length_c   1.000
_cell.angle_alpha   90.00
_cell.angle_beta   90.00
_cell.angle_gamma   90.00
#
_symmetry.space_group_name_H-M   'P 1'
#
loop_
_entity.id
_entity.type
_entity.pdbx_description
1 polymer ?
#
loop_
_entity_poly.entity_id
_entity_poly.type
_entity_poly.pdbx_seq_one_letter_code
_entity_poly.pdbx_strand_id
1 'polypeptide(L)' 'AGFYDRFLADPRVRAAKIGVAFDEQIVDAVPMDRWDVRLDAVVTPTRVFERG' A
#
# COMPACT_ATOMS: atom_id res chain seq x y z
N ALA A 1 -10.23 7.92 -9.68
CA ALA A 1 -9.38 7.37 -10.77
C ALA A 1 -8.33 6.47 -10.13
N GLY A 2 -8.45 5.14 -10.28
CA GLY A 2 -7.63 4.13 -9.60
C GLY A 2 -6.49 3.57 -10.48
N PHE A 3 -5.55 4.43 -10.87
CA PHE A 3 -4.44 4.03 -11.73
C PHE A 3 -3.55 2.98 -11.05
N TYR A 4 -3.21 3.21 -9.78
CA TYR A 4 -2.41 2.27 -8.99
C TYR A 4 -3.18 0.99 -8.67
N ASP A 5 -4.47 1.07 -8.34
CA ASP A 5 -5.28 -0.12 -8.07
C ASP A 5 -5.29 -1.08 -9.27
N ARG A 6 -5.52 -0.54 -10.47
CA ARG A 6 -5.53 -1.35 -11.70
C ARG A 6 -4.16 -1.95 -12.02
N PHE A 7 -3.09 -1.20 -11.78
CA PHE A 7 -1.73 -1.67 -12.05
C PHE A 7 -1.29 -2.75 -11.04
N LEU A 8 -1.55 -2.53 -9.75
CA LEU A 8 -1.14 -3.42 -8.68
C LEU A 8 -2.02 -4.66 -8.56
N ALA A 9 -3.25 -4.62 -9.06
CA ALA A 9 -4.15 -5.78 -9.13
C ALA A 9 -3.81 -6.73 -10.29
N ASP A 10 -2.92 -6.34 -11.22
CA ASP A 10 -2.52 -7.21 -12.32
C ASP A 10 -1.70 -8.40 -11.77
N PRO A 11 -2.18 -9.65 -11.92
CA PRO A 11 -1.52 -10.82 -11.39
C PRO A 11 -0.14 -11.09 -12.01
N ARG A 12 0.21 -10.42 -13.11
CA ARG A 12 1.53 -10.47 -13.74
C ARG A 12 2.56 -9.62 -13.00
N VAL A 13 2.13 -8.68 -12.16
CA VAL A 13 3.02 -7.88 -11.32
C VAL A 13 3.46 -8.72 -10.12
N ARG A 14 4.59 -9.43 -10.29
CA ARG A 14 5.22 -10.24 -9.25
C ARG A 14 6.35 -9.49 -8.55
N ALA A 15 6.02 -8.34 -7.99
CA ALA A 15 6.96 -7.49 -7.26
C ALA A 15 6.40 -7.15 -5.86
N ALA A 16 7.30 -6.85 -4.92
CA ALA A 16 6.90 -6.33 -3.62
C ALA A 16 6.29 -4.93 -3.78
N LYS A 17 5.11 -4.73 -3.22
CA LYS A 17 4.38 -3.45 -3.28
C LYS A 17 4.68 -2.68 -2.01
N ILE A 18 5.56 -1.69 -2.11
CA ILE A 18 6.03 -0.92 -0.96
C ILE A 18 5.52 0.52 -1.07
N GLY A 19 4.77 0.96 -0.07
CA GLY A 19 4.31 2.34 0.05
C GLY A 19 5.37 3.19 0.75
N VAL A 20 5.51 4.44 0.33
CA VAL A 20 6.33 5.44 1.02
C VAL A 20 5.39 6.53 1.53
N ALA A 21 5.50 6.85 2.81
CA ALA A 21 4.63 7.81 3.46
C ALA A 21 5.40 8.59 4.53
N PHE A 22 4.93 9.78 4.90
CA PHE A 22 5.36 10.45 6.11
C PHE A 22 4.70 9.84 7.35
N ASP A 23 5.29 10.05 8.52
CA ASP A 23 4.79 9.49 9.78
C ASP A 23 3.36 9.97 10.08
N GLU A 24 3.02 11.21 9.72
CA GLU A 24 1.70 11.83 9.91
C GLU A 24 0.61 11.26 8.99
N GLN A 25 0.99 10.49 7.96
CA GLN A 25 0.04 9.82 7.07
C GLN A 25 -0.37 8.45 7.60
N ILE A 26 0.28 7.95 8.66
CA ILE A 26 -0.08 6.70 9.31
C ILE A 26 -1.28 6.94 10.23
N VAL A 27 -2.37 6.22 9.97
CA VAL A 27 -3.62 6.27 10.72
C VAL A 27 -4.09 4.86 11.06
N ASP A 28 -4.92 4.72 12.10
CA ASP A 28 -5.41 3.41 12.57
C ASP A 28 -6.24 2.68 11.50
N ALA A 29 -7.01 3.42 10.70
CA ALA A 29 -7.82 2.87 9.63
C ALA A 29 -8.07 3.90 8.52
N VAL A 30 -8.21 3.38 7.30
CA VAL A 30 -8.72 4.11 6.13
C VAL A 30 -9.93 3.36 5.57
N PRO A 31 -10.91 4.05 4.97
CA PRO A 31 -11.93 3.40 4.17
C PRO A 31 -11.27 2.58 3.05
N MET A 32 -11.65 1.31 2.93
CA MET A 32 -11.15 0.40 1.88
C MET A 32 -12.34 -0.04 1.02
N ASP A 33 -12.21 0.08 -0.29
CA ASP A 33 -13.14 -0.50 -1.27
C ASP A 33 -12.63 -1.87 -1.76
N ARG A 34 -13.50 -2.66 -2.38
CA ARG A 34 -13.18 -3.99 -2.93
C ARG A 34 -12.13 -3.98 -4.04
N TRP A 35 -11.84 -2.81 -4.59
CA TRP A 35 -10.90 -2.61 -5.68
C TRP A 35 -9.49 -2.24 -5.19
N ASP A 36 -9.37 -1.85 -3.92
CA ASP A 36 -8.09 -1.42 -3.36
C ASP A 36 -7.14 -2.59 -3.17
N VAL A 37 -5.88 -2.38 -3.53
CA VAL A 37 -4.85 -3.40 -3.42
C VAL A 37 -4.02 -3.15 -2.17
N ARG A 38 -3.95 -4.15 -1.28
CA ARG A 38 -3.08 -4.07 -0.11
C ARG A 38 -1.61 -4.12 -0.52
N LEU A 39 -0.83 -3.24 0.09
CA LEU A 39 0.62 -3.23 -0.01
C LEU A 39 1.22 -4.34 0.86
N ASP A 40 2.47 -4.68 0.57
CA ASP A 40 3.25 -5.67 1.30
C ASP A 40 4.01 -5.02 2.46
N ALA A 41 4.41 -3.75 2.31
CA ALA A 41 4.89 -2.92 3.41
C ALA A 41 4.66 -1.42 3.17
N VAL A 42 4.79 -0.62 4.24
CA VAL A 42 4.85 0.84 4.19
C VAL A 42 6.10 1.31 4.93
N VAL A 43 6.87 2.20 4.31
CA VAL A 43 8.08 2.80 4.87
C VAL A 43 7.83 4.28 5.14
N THR A 44 8.15 4.70 6.36
CA THR A 44 8.20 6.10 6.77
C THR A 44 9.63 6.49 7.17
N PRO A 45 9.93 7.78 7.40
CA PRO A 45 11.24 8.20 7.85
C PRO A 45 11.69 7.51 9.14
N THR A 46 10.76 7.10 10.00
CA THR A 46 11.07 6.54 11.32
C THR A 46 10.80 5.03 11.45
N ARG A 47 9.99 4.43 10.57
CA ARG A 47 9.52 3.06 10.75
C ARG A 47 9.20 2.33 9.45
N VAL A 48 9.29 1.00 9.50
CA VAL A 48 8.77 0.09 8.47
C VAL A 48 7.61 -0.70 9.05
N PHE A 49 6.49 -0.75 8.33
CA PHE A 49 5.29 -1.54 8.63
C PHE A 49 5.17 -2.66 7.61
N GLU A 50 5.35 -3.91 8.02
CA GLU A 50 5.30 -5.08 7.13
C GLU A 50 4.00 -5.86 7.31
N ARG A 51 3.48 -6.41 6.21
CA ARG A 51 2.39 -7.37 6.25
C ARG A 51 2.99 -8.76 6.44
N GLY A 52 2.67 -9.42 7.57
CA GLY A 52 3.06 -10.80 7.84
C GLY A 52 2.46 -11.82 6.87
#